data_AF-A0A225VF05-F1
#
_entry.id   AF-A0A225VF05-F1
#
_cell.length_a   1.000
_cell.length_b   1.000
_cell.length_c   1.000
_cell.angle_alpha   90.00
_cell.angle_beta   90.00
_cell.angle_gamma   90.00
#
_symmetry.space_group_name_H-M   'P 1'
#
loop_
_entity.id
_entity.type
_entity.pdbx_description
1 polymer ?
#
loop_
_entity_poly.entity_id
_entity_poly.type
_entity_poly.pdbx_seq_one_letter_code
_entity_poly.pdbx_strand_id
1 'polypeptide(L)'
;MASSDTSHPRSKKDLTHKDDAEAVVFLLSCSNQYKCSHDQISRVWRRAVQTSKLTDQSVPAATGRGEAASLLTEEFRHDLNHAIELIPLEDRTDIRTLVSKLAVTKSTLHDYFMDGVFRVHTNQAKPMLTDE
;
A
#
# COMPACT_ATOMS: atom_id res chain seq x y z
N MET A 1 -22.22 2.43 39.98
CA MET A 1 -23.53 2.23 39.30
C MET A 1 -23.97 3.60 38.82
N ALA A 2 -24.16 3.96 37.56
CA ALA A 2 -24.12 3.28 36.25
C ALA A 2 -23.78 4.37 35.20
N SER A 3 -22.95 4.06 34.19
CA SER A 3 -22.80 4.90 32.99
C SER A 3 -23.75 4.40 31.92
N SER A 4 -24.66 5.25 31.47
CA SER A 4 -25.66 4.92 30.46
C SER A 4 -25.07 5.13 29.06
N ASP A 5 -24.95 4.03 28.33
CA ASP A 5 -24.51 3.96 26.95
C ASP A 5 -25.73 4.22 26.03
N THR A 6 -25.82 5.42 25.45
CA THR A 6 -26.91 5.77 24.52
C THR A 6 -26.61 5.23 23.12
N SER A 7 -26.91 3.96 22.92
CA SER A 7 -27.02 3.34 21.58
C SER A 7 -28.18 3.97 20.80
N HIS A 8 -27.86 4.72 19.75
CA HIS A 8 -28.84 5.20 18.76
C HIS A 8 -29.27 4.04 17.85
N PRO A 9 -30.55 3.61 17.84
CA PRO A 9 -31.00 2.56 16.94
C PRO A 9 -31.12 3.10 15.51
N ARG A 10 -30.22 2.63 14.64
CA ARG A 10 -30.25 2.91 13.20
C ARG A 10 -31.43 2.14 12.57
N SER A 11 -32.58 2.79 12.40
CA SER A 11 -33.74 2.24 11.70
C SER A 11 -33.37 1.86 10.26
N LYS A 12 -33.38 0.55 9.97
CA LYS A 12 -33.30 0.04 8.60
C LYS A 12 -34.71 0.17 8.03
N LYS A 13 -34.93 1.18 7.19
CA LYS A 13 -36.11 1.26 6.32
C LYS A 13 -36.09 0.03 5.40
N ASP A 14 -37.13 -0.78 5.48
CA ASP A 14 -37.35 -1.91 4.58
C ASP A 14 -37.43 -1.35 3.16
N LEU A 15 -36.50 -1.79 2.30
CA LEU A 15 -36.41 -1.34 0.91
C LEU A 15 -37.61 -1.92 0.16
N THR A 16 -38.51 -1.07 -0.29
CA THR A 16 -39.77 -1.48 -0.92
C THR A 16 -39.53 -1.98 -2.34
N HIS A 17 -40.29 -2.98 -2.80
CA HIS A 17 -40.21 -3.54 -4.17
C HIS A 17 -40.21 -2.51 -5.31
N LYS A 18 -40.78 -1.33 -5.08
CA LYS A 18 -40.79 -0.22 -6.03
C LYS A 18 -39.42 0.43 -6.20
N ASP A 19 -38.66 0.57 -5.11
CA ASP A 19 -37.31 1.12 -5.11
C ASP A 19 -36.34 0.16 -5.84
N ASP A 20 -36.58 -1.15 -5.73
CA ASP A 20 -35.83 -2.17 -6.48
C ASP A 20 -36.11 -2.10 -7.98
N ALA A 21 -37.36 -1.84 -8.38
CA ALA A 21 -37.74 -1.73 -9.80
C ALA A 21 -37.10 -0.49 -10.45
N GLU A 22 -37.09 0.65 -9.76
CA GLU A 22 -36.44 1.87 -10.24
C GLU A 22 -34.91 1.70 -10.36
N ALA A 23 -34.28 0.99 -9.42
CA ALA A 23 -32.86 0.66 -9.48
C ALA A 23 -32.52 -0.23 -10.69
N VAL A 24 -33.36 -1.22 -11.00
CA VAL A 24 -33.17 -2.09 -12.19
C VAL A 24 -33.26 -1.28 -13.48
N VAL A 25 -34.22 -0.36 -13.58
CA VAL A 25 -34.36 0.53 -14.76
C VAL A 25 -33.11 1.43 -14.92
N PHE A 26 -32.61 1.99 -13.82
CA PHE A 26 -31.37 2.78 -13.83
C PHE A 26 -30.17 1.96 -14.31
N LEU A 27 -29.97 0.77 -13.76
CA LEU A 27 -28.83 -0.09 -14.12
C LEU A 27 -28.90 -0.57 -15.58
N LEU A 28 -30.10 -0.85 -16.10
CA LEU A 28 -30.32 -1.19 -17.51
C LEU A 28 -29.98 -0.02 -18.43
N SER A 29 -30.39 1.20 -18.07
CA SER A 29 -30.07 2.43 -18.81
C SER A 29 -28.55 2.65 -18.88
N CYS A 30 -27.87 2.57 -17.74
CA CYS A 30 -26.40 2.71 -17.68
C CYS A 30 -25.67 1.62 -18.47
N SER A 31 -26.16 0.37 -18.42
CA SER A 31 -25.58 -0.73 -19.20
C SER A 31 -25.65 -0.46 -20.71
N ASN A 32 -26.80 0.04 -21.19
CA ASN A 32 -27.00 0.35 -22.60
C ASN A 32 -26.14 1.52 -23.08
N GLN A 33 -26.01 2.56 -22.26
CA GLN A 33 -25.25 3.77 -22.57
C GLN A 33 -23.74 3.54 -22.56
N TYR A 34 -23.23 2.86 -21.52
CA TYR A 34 -21.80 2.72 -21.28
C TYR A 34 -21.23 1.34 -21.67
N LYS A 35 -22.05 0.47 -22.27
CA LYS A 35 -21.66 -0.87 -22.75
C LYS A 35 -20.93 -1.70 -21.69
N CYS A 36 -21.36 -1.58 -20.44
CA CYS A 36 -20.82 -2.34 -19.31
C CYS A 36 -21.89 -3.23 -18.68
N SER A 37 -21.46 -4.32 -18.07
CA SER A 37 -22.37 -5.26 -17.42
C SER A 37 -22.97 -4.68 -16.14
N HIS A 38 -24.14 -5.21 -15.78
CA HIS A 38 -24.81 -4.87 -14.52
C HIS A 38 -23.88 -5.03 -13.30
N ASP A 39 -23.05 -6.07 -13.29
CA ASP A 39 -22.07 -6.33 -12.24
C ASP A 39 -20.97 -5.26 -12.16
N GLN A 40 -20.49 -4.79 -13.32
CA GLN A 40 -19.49 -3.72 -13.38
C GLN A 40 -20.05 -2.43 -12.79
N ILE A 41 -21.28 -2.07 -13.16
CA ILE A 41 -21.97 -0.86 -12.67
C ILE A 41 -22.24 -0.98 -11.17
N SER A 42 -22.78 -2.12 -10.71
CA SER A 42 -23.04 -2.40 -9.29
C SER A 42 -21.75 -2.37 -8.44
N ARG A 43 -20.63 -2.81 -9.01
CA ARG A 43 -19.32 -2.76 -8.33
C ARG A 43 -18.80 -1.33 -8.21
N VAL A 44 -18.93 -0.52 -9.25
CA VAL A 44 -18.54 0.90 -9.20
C VAL A 44 -19.41 1.66 -8.21
N TRP A 45 -20.72 1.43 -8.21
CA TRP A 45 -21.65 2.05 -7.26
C TRP A 45 -21.30 1.71 -5.80
N ARG A 46 -21.06 0.43 -5.49
CA ARG A 46 -20.63 0.01 -4.15
C ARG A 46 -19.34 0.69 -3.72
N ARG A 47 -18.36 0.84 -4.62
CA ARG A 47 -17.11 1.56 -4.33
C ARG A 47 -17.37 3.04 -4.06
N ALA A 48 -18.17 3.70 -4.89
CA ALA A 48 -18.50 5.12 -4.71
C ALA A 48 -19.21 5.38 -3.37
N VAL A 49 -20.11 4.49 -2.95
CA VAL A 49 -20.79 4.54 -1.65
C VAL A 49 -19.83 4.25 -0.48
N GLN A 50 -18.81 3.40 -0.68
CA GLN A 50 -17.78 3.16 0.32
C GLN A 50 -16.83 4.36 0.45
N THR A 51 -16.42 4.96 -0.67
CA THR A 51 -15.56 6.16 -0.67
C THR A 51 -16.29 7.37 -0.10
N SER A 52 -17.60 7.55 -0.35
CA SER A 52 -18.36 8.65 0.24
C SER A 52 -18.48 8.55 1.76
N LYS A 53 -18.60 7.32 2.30
CA LYS A 53 -18.55 7.07 3.75
C LYS A 53 -17.16 7.32 4.33
N LEU A 54 -16.11 7.08 3.54
CA LEU A 54 -14.73 7.33 3.92
C LEU A 54 -14.33 8.80 3.71
N THR A 55 -15.08 9.62 2.98
CA THR A 55 -14.73 11.04 2.76
C THR A 55 -14.94 11.88 4.04
N ASP A 56 -15.69 11.37 5.03
CA ASP A 56 -15.71 11.90 6.41
C ASP A 56 -14.43 11.55 7.21
N GLN A 57 -13.58 10.66 6.69
CA GLN A 57 -12.28 10.28 7.24
C GLN A 57 -11.28 10.01 6.09
N SER A 58 -10.67 11.08 5.57
CA SER A 58 -9.57 11.08 4.58
C SER A 58 -8.76 9.76 4.44
N VAL A 59 -8.96 8.98 3.36
CA VAL A 59 -8.00 7.97 2.86
C VAL A 59 -8.18 7.75 1.34
N PRO A 60 -7.12 7.50 0.53
CA PRO A 60 -7.16 7.66 -0.92
C PRO A 60 -7.76 6.46 -1.64
N ALA A 61 -8.37 6.74 -2.79
CA ALA A 61 -8.88 5.75 -3.72
C ALA A 61 -7.75 5.20 -4.59
N ALA A 62 -7.44 3.91 -4.44
CA ALA A 62 -6.86 3.11 -5.52
C ALA A 62 -7.14 1.62 -5.29
N THR A 63 -7.56 0.95 -6.36
CA THR A 63 -7.39 -0.50 -6.49
C THR A 63 -6.93 -0.73 -7.92
N GLY A 64 -5.73 -0.22 -8.19
CA GLY A 64 -4.87 -0.70 -9.26
C GLY A 64 -3.94 -1.75 -8.66
N ARG A 65 -3.76 -2.87 -9.36
CA ARG A 65 -2.77 -3.89 -9.02
C ARG A 65 -1.42 -3.23 -8.71
N GLY A 66 -0.91 -3.39 -7.49
CA GLY A 66 0.45 -2.95 -7.14
C GLY A 66 0.64 -2.17 -5.83
N GLU A 67 -0.36 -2.05 -4.96
CA GLU A 67 -0.16 -1.38 -3.65
C GLU A 67 0.37 -2.32 -2.57
N ALA A 68 1.44 -3.04 -2.90
CA ALA A 68 2.31 -3.66 -1.90
C ALA A 68 3.66 -2.93 -1.81
N ALA A 69 3.73 -1.68 -2.26
CA ALA A 69 5.00 -0.93 -2.42
C ALA A 69 5.04 0.45 -1.75
N SER A 70 4.05 0.82 -0.91
CA SER A 70 4.10 2.08 -0.15
C SER A 70 4.10 1.91 1.38
N LEU A 71 4.04 0.67 1.88
CA LEU A 71 4.13 0.39 3.32
C LEU A 71 5.58 0.23 3.83
N LEU A 72 6.55 0.74 3.09
CA LEU A 72 7.83 1.10 3.67
C LEU A 72 7.74 2.60 3.91
N THR A 73 7.04 2.94 4.97
CA THR A 73 6.80 4.32 5.38
C THR A 73 8.12 5.07 5.53
N GLU A 74 8.08 6.40 5.44
CA GLU A 74 9.30 7.22 5.47
C GLU A 74 10.11 6.98 6.76
N GLU A 75 9.44 6.69 7.88
CA GLU A 75 10.10 6.27 9.11
C GLU A 75 10.87 4.96 8.96
N PHE A 76 10.31 3.95 8.27
CA PHE A 76 11.03 2.69 8.03
C PHE A 76 12.25 2.91 7.13
N ARG A 77 12.13 3.79 6.12
CA ARG A 77 13.27 4.19 5.27
C ARG A 77 14.38 4.83 6.11
N HIS A 78 14.01 5.77 6.97
CA HIS A 78 14.93 6.45 7.85
C HIS A 78 15.62 5.48 8.83
N ASP A 79 14.86 4.60 9.47
CA ASP A 79 15.37 3.61 10.41
C ASP A 79 16.30 2.60 9.73
N LEU A 80 15.94 2.13 8.53
CA LEU A 80 16.77 1.20 7.77
C LEU A 80 18.08 1.87 7.31
N ASN A 81 18.05 3.13 6.91
CA ASN A 81 19.24 3.89 6.56
C ASN A 81 20.17 4.04 7.76
N HIS A 82 19.63 4.45 8.89
CA HIS A 82 20.39 4.56 10.13
C HIS A 82 20.99 3.20 10.52
N ALA A 83 20.23 2.11 10.42
CA ALA A 83 20.73 0.76 10.71
C ALA A 83 21.86 0.33 9.76
N ILE A 84 21.79 0.67 8.46
CA ILE A 84 22.87 0.42 7.50
C ILE A 84 24.11 1.24 7.84
N GLU A 85 23.93 2.50 8.27
CA GLU A 85 25.03 3.38 8.68
C GLU A 85 25.78 2.90 9.93
N LEU A 86 25.14 2.11 10.79
CA LEU A 86 25.81 1.50 11.95
C LEU A 86 26.67 0.28 11.60
N ILE A 87 26.45 -0.34 10.43
CA ILE A 87 27.24 -1.49 9.98
C ILE A 87 28.61 -0.99 9.50
N PRO A 88 29.76 -1.55 9.91
CA PRO A 88 31.06 -1.16 9.38
C PRO A 88 31.10 -1.20 7.86
N LEU A 89 31.82 -0.26 7.22
CA LEU A 89 31.90 -0.17 5.76
C LEU A 89 32.36 -1.50 5.14
N GLU A 90 33.21 -2.25 5.84
CA GLU A 90 33.74 -3.51 5.34
C GLU A 90 32.63 -4.56 5.11
N ASP A 91 31.57 -4.47 5.90
CA ASP A 91 30.47 -5.42 5.93
C ASP A 91 29.27 -5.00 5.06
N ARG A 92 29.35 -3.86 4.37
CA ARG A 92 28.32 -3.36 3.42
C ARG A 92 28.58 -3.83 1.97
N THR A 93 29.38 -4.87 1.81
CA THR A 93 29.87 -5.37 0.51
C THR A 93 28.89 -6.32 -0.19
N ASP A 94 28.13 -7.12 0.55
CA ASP A 94 27.15 -8.07 -0.02
C ASP A 94 25.78 -7.84 0.61
N ILE A 95 24.75 -7.80 -0.24
CA ILE A 95 23.35 -7.77 0.18
C ILE A 95 23.01 -8.95 1.10
N ARG A 96 23.67 -10.11 0.94
CA ARG A 96 23.49 -11.26 1.85
C ARG A 96 24.00 -10.98 3.27
N THR A 97 25.11 -10.26 3.39
CA THR A 97 25.66 -9.83 4.68
C THR A 97 24.70 -8.85 5.35
N LEU A 98 24.15 -7.91 4.58
CA LEU A 98 23.15 -6.96 5.08
C LEU A 98 21.86 -7.65 5.54
N VAL A 99 21.35 -8.63 4.79
CA VAL A 99 20.19 -9.45 5.21
C VAL A 99 20.46 -10.12 6.56
N SER A 100 21.65 -10.69 6.72
CA SER A 100 22.05 -11.41 7.94
C SER A 100 22.16 -10.48 9.15
N LYS A 101 22.50 -9.20 8.94
CA LYS A 101 22.68 -8.20 10.01
C LYS A 101 21.41 -7.41 10.35
N LEU A 102 20.58 -7.11 9.35
CA LEU A 102 19.43 -6.21 9.49
C LEU A 102 18.10 -6.96 9.72
N ALA A 103 18.10 -8.29 9.59
CA ALA A 103 16.88 -9.13 9.64
C ALA A 103 15.78 -8.67 8.66
N VAL A 104 16.18 -7.99 7.57
CA VAL A 104 15.29 -7.54 6.49
C VAL A 104 15.32 -8.55 5.35
N THR A 105 14.20 -8.74 4.66
CA THR A 105 14.13 -9.65 3.52
C THR A 105 15.04 -9.19 2.37
N LYS A 106 15.60 -10.15 1.63
CA LYS A 106 16.48 -9.87 0.48
C LYS A 106 15.79 -9.02 -0.59
N SER A 107 14.50 -9.25 -0.86
CA SER A 107 13.74 -8.48 -1.86
C SER A 107 13.65 -7.01 -1.46
N THR A 108 13.31 -6.73 -0.19
CA THR A 108 13.23 -5.34 0.31
C THR A 108 14.57 -4.62 0.20
N LEU A 109 15.67 -5.26 0.59
CA LEU A 109 17.01 -4.67 0.43
C LEU A 109 17.40 -4.48 -1.04
N HIS A 110 16.93 -5.35 -1.94
CA HIS A 110 17.23 -5.23 -3.37
C HIS A 110 16.49 -4.04 -3.99
N ASP A 111 15.23 -3.83 -3.63
CA ASP A 111 14.45 -2.66 -4.08
C ASP A 111 15.11 -1.36 -3.61
N TYR A 112 15.58 -1.31 -2.35
CA TYR A 112 16.33 -0.16 -1.82
C TYR A 112 17.67 0.09 -2.53
N PHE A 113 18.36 -0.99 -2.91
CA PHE A 113 19.59 -0.89 -3.67
C PHE A 113 19.33 -0.34 -5.08
N MET A 114 18.24 -0.75 -5.73
CA MET A 114 17.80 -0.19 -7.03
C MET A 114 17.40 1.28 -6.91
N ASP A 115 16.79 1.67 -5.79
CA ASP A 115 16.42 3.06 -5.48
C ASP A 115 17.64 3.94 -5.11
N GLY A 116 18.85 3.36 -5.02
CA GLY A 116 20.08 4.09 -4.72
C GLY A 116 20.20 4.57 -3.27
N VAL A 117 19.37 4.03 -2.38
CA VAL A 117 19.31 4.41 -0.95
C VAL A 117 20.61 4.05 -0.22
N PHE A 118 21.21 2.92 -0.61
CA PHE A 118 22.55 2.55 -0.18
C PHE A 118 23.30 1.89 -1.34
N ARG A 119 24.64 1.90 -1.28
CA ARG A 119 25.49 1.34 -2.34
C ARG A 119 26.45 0.31 -1.77
N VAL A 120 26.65 -0.77 -2.52
CA VAL A 120 27.71 -1.74 -2.25
C VAL A 120 29.06 -1.06 -2.42
N HIS A 121 29.90 -1.16 -1.40
CA HIS A 121 31.28 -0.68 -1.45
C HIS A 121 32.24 -1.80 -1.81
N THR A 122 33.31 -1.47 -2.54
CA THR A 122 34.40 -2.42 -2.82
C THR A 122 35.52 -2.17 -1.83
N ASN A 123 35.80 -3.11 -0.93
CA ASN A 123 36.93 -3.00 0.00
C ASN A 123 38.27 -3.43 -0.62
N GLN A 124 38.33 -3.54 -1.96
CA GLN A 124 39.58 -3.86 -2.64
C GLN A 124 40.53 -2.68 -2.46
N ALA A 125 41.46 -2.80 -1.52
CA ALA A 125 42.57 -1.87 -1.41
C ALA A 125 43.32 -1.88 -2.74
N LYS A 126 43.62 -0.69 -3.28
CA LYS A 126 44.46 -0.62 -4.48
C LYS A 126 45.78 -1.31 -4.16
N PRO A 127 46.22 -2.30 -4.97
CA PRO A 127 47.53 -2.89 -4.77
C PRO A 127 48.58 -1.77 -4.87
N MET A 128 49.57 -1.79 -3.97
CA MET A 128 50.63 -0.80 -4.01
C MET A 128 51.41 -0.97 -5.31
N LEU A 129 51.51 0.12 -6.08
CA LEU A 129 52.34 0.14 -7.28
C LEU A 129 53.79 -0.08 -6.84
N THR A 130 54.36 -1.21 -7.25
CA THR A 130 55.76 -1.54 -7.00
C THR A 130 56.49 -1.29 -8.31
N ASP A 131 57.50 -0.41 -8.30
CA ASP A 131 58.41 -0.24 -9.43
C ASP A 131 59.35 -1.45 -9.45
N GLU A 132 58.99 -2.48 -10.23
CA GLU A 132 59.94 -3.49 -10.72
C GLU A 132 60.12 -3.36 -12.24
#